data_AF-A0A930QEN5-F1
#
_entry.id   AF-A0A930QEN5-F1
#
_cell.length_a   1.000
_cell.length_b   1.000
_cell.length_c   1.000
_cell.angle_alpha   90.00
_cell.angle_beta   90.00
_cell.angle_gamma   90.00
#
_symmetry.space_group_name_H-M   'P 1'
#
loop_
_entity.id
_entity.type
_entity.pdbx_description
1 polymer ?
#
loop_
_entity_poly.entity_id
_entity_poly.type
_entity_poly.pdbx_seq_one_letter_code
_entity_poly.pdbx_strand_id
1 'polypeptide(L)'
;MTTAATAEDKVLRLMAEKYPTKEIVYEKIIYLKSQLMLPKGTEHFMSDLHGAYDSFFHILNNCSGVIKEKVDYCFETRMTVEERAEFCTLIYYPREKMEQLTAEGKTSPLWYQQNLANLLELTKLMSWKFPASKMRNYIPKRYESVIVELLSTRPEHDEAQLSYYRQLIETIVEIGGGPD
;
A
#
# COMPACT_ATOMS: atom_id res chain seq x y z
N MET A 1 55.96 15.77 -12.36
CA MET A 1 55.54 15.52 -10.96
C MET A 1 54.07 15.17 -10.99
N THR A 2 53.74 13.89 -10.91
CA THR A 2 52.35 13.40 -10.96
C THR A 2 51.79 13.52 -9.55
N THR A 3 50.96 14.52 -9.30
CA THR A 3 50.22 14.63 -8.04
C THR A 3 49.30 13.41 -7.93
N ALA A 4 49.54 12.58 -6.91
CA ALA A 4 48.69 11.43 -6.65
C ALA A 4 47.27 11.94 -6.37
N ALA A 5 46.29 11.49 -7.18
CA ALA A 5 44.90 11.86 -7.01
C ALA A 5 44.46 11.54 -5.58
N THR A 6 44.02 12.58 -4.87
CA THR A 6 43.59 12.46 -3.49
C THR A 6 42.26 11.71 -3.40
N ALA A 7 41.89 11.23 -2.21
CA ALA A 7 40.58 10.62 -2.00
C ALA A 7 39.44 11.58 -2.36
N GLU A 8 39.63 12.89 -2.15
CA GLU A 8 38.70 13.95 -2.54
C GLU A 8 38.55 14.06 -4.06
N ASP A 9 39.66 14.01 -4.82
CA ASP A 9 39.61 14.02 -6.30
C ASP A 9 38.82 12.82 -6.84
N LYS A 10 38.98 11.65 -6.23
CA LYS A 10 38.22 10.45 -6.58
C LYS A 10 36.72 10.63 -6.28
N VAL A 11 36.37 11.21 -5.13
CA VAL A 11 34.97 11.48 -4.77
C VAL A 11 34.35 12.49 -5.75
N LEU A 12 35.02 13.60 -6.02
CA LEU A 12 34.52 14.63 -6.95
C LEU A 12 34.35 14.08 -8.36
N ARG A 13 35.28 13.25 -8.85
CA ARG A 13 35.13 12.58 -10.15
C ARG A 13 33.89 11.68 -10.20
N LEU A 14 33.69 10.85 -9.17
CA LEU A 14 32.51 9.97 -9.07
C LEU A 14 31.21 10.77 -8.94
N MET A 15 31.23 11.92 -8.24
CA MET A 15 30.08 12.80 -8.17
C MET A 15 29.77 13.45 -9.51
N ALA A 16 30.79 13.90 -10.26
CA ALA A 16 30.61 14.44 -11.61
C ALA A 16 30.11 13.37 -12.61
N GLU A 17 30.56 12.12 -12.49
CA GLU A 17 30.06 10.99 -13.28
C GLU A 17 28.58 10.69 -12.98
N LYS A 18 28.16 10.75 -11.71
CA LYS A 18 26.77 10.47 -11.30
C LYS A 18 25.81 11.65 -11.45
N TYR A 19 26.32 12.87 -11.35
CA TYR A 19 25.56 14.12 -11.34
C TYR A 19 26.20 15.14 -12.30
N PRO A 20 26.08 14.93 -13.62
CA PRO A 20 26.82 15.70 -14.62
C PRO A 20 26.38 17.15 -14.74
N THR A 21 25.15 17.49 -14.30
CA THR A 21 24.62 18.86 -14.37
C THR A 21 24.15 19.36 -13.01
N LYS A 22 24.10 20.68 -12.86
CA LYS A 22 23.65 21.33 -11.63
C LYS A 22 22.18 21.01 -11.33
N GLU A 23 21.37 20.85 -12.37
CA GLU A 23 19.94 20.53 -12.29
C GLU A 23 19.73 19.15 -11.64
N ILE A 24 20.51 18.14 -12.02
CA ILE A 24 20.42 16.78 -11.43
C ILE A 24 20.86 16.82 -9.96
N VAL A 25 21.89 17.62 -9.62
CA VAL A 25 22.30 17.82 -8.22
C VAL A 25 21.17 18.47 -7.42
N TYR A 26 20.54 19.52 -7.95
CA TYR A 26 19.43 20.22 -7.29
C TYR A 26 18.24 19.29 -7.08
N GLU A 27 17.82 18.56 -8.11
CA GLU A 27 16.76 17.54 -8.03
C GLU A 27 17.08 16.53 -6.92
N LYS A 28 18.31 16.00 -6.89
CA LYS A 28 18.69 14.98 -5.92
C LYS A 28 18.73 15.52 -4.49
N ILE A 29 19.20 16.75 -4.29
CA ILE A 29 19.17 17.41 -2.98
C ILE A 29 17.73 17.61 -2.50
N ILE A 30 16.83 18.10 -3.38
CA ILE A 30 15.41 18.26 -3.06
C ILE A 30 14.78 16.92 -2.66
N TYR A 31 15.03 15.87 -3.45
CA TYR A 31 14.53 14.54 -3.19
C TYR A 31 15.05 13.94 -1.87
N LEU A 32 16.36 14.02 -1.61
CA LEU A 32 16.94 13.46 -0.38
C LEU A 32 16.48 14.23 0.86
N LYS A 33 16.39 15.57 0.78
CA LYS A 33 15.84 16.39 1.86
C LYS A 33 14.39 16.04 2.16
N SER A 34 13.55 15.82 1.15
CA SER A 34 12.15 15.43 1.36
C SER A 34 12.03 14.04 1.97
N GLN A 35 12.89 13.09 1.59
CA GLN A 35 12.93 11.76 2.20
C GLN A 35 13.29 11.78 3.69
N LEU A 36 14.21 12.66 4.11
CA LEU A 36 14.59 12.81 5.51
C LEU A 36 13.45 13.35 6.39
N MET A 37 12.44 14.00 5.79
CA MET A 37 11.26 14.51 6.50
C MET A 37 10.15 13.47 6.66
N LEU A 38 10.29 12.28 6.06
CA LEU A 38 9.28 11.23 6.19
C LEU A 38 9.25 10.66 7.61
N PRO A 39 8.07 10.22 8.08
CA PRO A 39 7.98 9.53 9.37
C PRO A 39 8.84 8.27 9.36
N LYS A 40 9.39 7.94 10.53
CA LYS A 40 10.09 6.66 10.74
C LYS A 40 9.18 5.49 10.38
N GLY A 41 9.79 4.40 9.93
CA GLY A 41 9.07 3.16 9.68
C GLY A 41 8.39 2.63 10.95
N THR A 42 7.37 1.79 10.77
CA THR A 42 6.76 1.07 11.89
C THR A 42 7.72 -0.04 12.34
N GLU A 43 8.08 -0.04 13.61
CA GLU A 43 8.90 -1.08 14.24
C GLU A 43 8.01 -1.95 15.11
N HIS A 44 8.07 -3.27 14.92
CA HIS A 44 7.31 -4.23 15.70
C HIS A 44 8.28 -4.99 16.61
N PHE A 45 8.12 -4.81 17.93
CA PHE A 45 8.89 -5.54 18.93
C PHE A 45 8.05 -6.67 19.50
N MET A 46 8.57 -7.89 19.44
CA MET A 46 7.92 -9.08 19.97
C MET A 46 8.92 -9.89 20.79
N SER A 47 8.52 -10.33 21.97
CA SER A 47 9.25 -11.31 22.79
C SER A 47 8.43 -12.59 22.92
N ASP A 48 9.07 -13.69 23.34
CA ASP A 48 8.41 -14.92 23.79
C ASP A 48 7.66 -15.72 22.71
N LEU A 49 8.35 -16.05 21.61
CA LEU A 49 7.79 -16.83 20.50
C LEU A 49 7.42 -18.29 20.85
N HIS A 50 7.99 -18.86 21.92
CA HIS A 50 7.88 -20.24 22.46
C HIS A 50 6.82 -21.20 21.85
N GLY A 51 6.89 -21.51 20.56
CA GLY A 51 5.96 -22.41 19.87
C GLY A 51 4.56 -21.84 19.60
N ALA A 52 4.30 -20.55 19.90
CA ALA A 52 3.00 -19.89 19.68
C ALA A 52 2.87 -19.33 18.26
N TYR A 53 3.09 -20.18 17.25
CA TYR A 53 3.10 -19.77 15.84
C TYR A 53 1.80 -19.07 15.41
N ASP A 54 0.64 -19.64 15.75
CA ASP A 54 -0.65 -19.11 15.33
C ASP A 54 -0.95 -17.73 15.95
N SER A 55 -0.63 -17.55 17.23
CA SER A 55 -0.79 -16.26 17.91
C SER A 55 0.15 -15.21 17.32
N PHE A 56 1.39 -15.59 17.00
CA PHE A 56 2.35 -14.69 16.36
C PHE A 56 1.89 -14.27 14.96
N PHE A 57 1.45 -15.23 14.15
CA PHE A 57 0.93 -14.96 12.80
C PHE A 57 -0.30 -14.05 12.86
N HIS A 58 -1.19 -14.27 13.83
CA HIS A 58 -2.34 -13.40 14.06
C HIS A 58 -1.94 -11.96 14.42
N ILE A 59 -0.94 -11.77 15.29
CA ILE A 59 -0.44 -10.44 15.68
C ILE A 59 0.19 -9.71 14.49
N LEU A 60 0.91 -10.43 13.62
CA LEU A 60 1.43 -9.87 12.38
C LEU A 60 0.29 -9.45 11.43
N ASN A 61 -0.68 -10.35 11.20
CA ASN A 61 -1.77 -10.11 10.27
C ASN A 61 -2.69 -9.00 10.73
N ASN A 62 -2.96 -8.88 12.03
CA ASN A 62 -3.77 -7.79 12.58
C ASN A 62 -2.98 -6.49 12.82
N CYS A 63 -1.65 -6.53 12.60
CA CYS A 63 -0.71 -5.44 12.87
C CYS A 63 -0.84 -4.87 14.28
N SER A 64 -0.90 -5.75 15.30
CA SER A 64 -1.17 -5.38 16.70
C SER A 64 -2.43 -4.52 16.88
N GLY A 65 -3.46 -4.82 16.10
CA GLY A 65 -4.76 -4.13 16.15
C GLY A 65 -4.85 -2.83 15.35
N VAL A 66 -3.76 -2.36 14.74
CA VAL A 66 -3.75 -1.11 13.96
C VAL A 66 -4.73 -1.17 12.78
N ILE A 67 -4.85 -2.33 12.12
CA ILE A 67 -5.80 -2.47 11.00
C ILE A 67 -7.23 -2.30 11.49
N LYS A 68 -7.58 -2.90 12.64
CA LYS A 68 -8.92 -2.76 13.22
C LYS A 68 -9.24 -1.30 13.53
N GLU A 69 -8.30 -0.58 14.13
CA GLU A 69 -8.46 0.85 14.42
C GLU A 69 -8.73 1.66 13.14
N LYS A 70 -8.04 1.36 12.02
CA LYS A 70 -8.26 2.05 10.75
C LYS A 70 -9.55 1.64 10.05
N VAL A 71 -9.96 0.38 10.17
CA VAL A 71 -11.27 -0.11 9.70
C VAL A 71 -12.40 0.58 10.46
N ASP A 72 -12.30 0.67 11.78
CA ASP A 72 -13.27 1.40 12.61
C ASP A 72 -13.33 2.88 12.19
N TYR A 73 -12.17 3.55 12.08
CA TYR A 73 -12.11 4.95 11.64
C TYR A 73 -12.75 5.21 10.27
N CYS A 74 -12.54 4.32 9.29
CA CYS A 74 -13.11 4.48 7.96
C CYS A 74 -14.61 4.16 7.91
N PHE A 75 -15.07 3.16 8.66
CA PHE A 75 -16.35 2.50 8.36
C PHE A 75 -17.35 2.46 9.52
N GLU A 76 -17.05 3.02 10.70
CA GLU A 76 -17.94 3.00 11.86
C GLU A 76 -19.36 3.52 11.59
N THR A 77 -19.51 4.47 10.65
CA THR A 77 -20.80 5.07 10.31
C THR A 77 -21.58 4.29 9.25
N ARG A 78 -20.94 3.37 8.52
CA ARG A 78 -21.52 2.67 7.36
C ARG A 78 -21.51 1.15 7.45
N MET A 79 -20.86 0.58 8.45
CA MET A 79 -20.81 -0.85 8.74
C MET A 79 -21.11 -1.12 10.21
N THR A 80 -21.86 -2.18 10.47
CA THR A 80 -22.06 -2.76 11.81
C THR A 80 -20.74 -3.28 12.39
N VAL A 81 -20.73 -3.59 13.70
CA VAL A 81 -19.54 -4.13 14.37
C VAL A 81 -19.17 -5.48 13.76
N GLU A 82 -20.17 -6.29 13.44
CA GLU A 82 -20.05 -7.61 12.82
C GLU A 82 -19.46 -7.49 11.40
N GLU A 83 -19.98 -6.58 10.57
CA GLU A 83 -19.44 -6.34 9.22
C GLU A 83 -17.98 -5.88 9.25
N ARG A 84 -17.61 -5.01 10.20
CA ARG A 84 -16.21 -4.58 10.35
C ARG A 84 -15.31 -5.70 10.84
N ALA A 85 -15.80 -6.59 11.71
CA ALA A 85 -15.06 -7.76 12.15
C ALA A 85 -14.84 -8.76 11.00
N GLU A 86 -15.86 -8.97 10.16
CA GLU A 86 -15.78 -9.79 8.95
C GLU A 86 -14.79 -9.19 7.93
N PHE A 87 -14.84 -7.88 7.72
CA PHE A 87 -13.90 -7.17 6.84
C PHE A 87 -12.45 -7.22 7.36
N CYS A 88 -12.25 -7.07 8.67
CA CYS A 88 -10.94 -7.28 9.30
C CYS A 88 -10.44 -8.71 9.06
N THR A 89 -11.31 -9.71 9.23
CA THR A 89 -10.95 -11.12 9.01
C THR A 89 -10.54 -11.37 7.55
N LEU A 90 -11.22 -10.75 6.58
CA LEU A 90 -10.84 -10.80 5.17
C LEU A 90 -9.44 -10.21 4.94
N ILE A 91 -9.05 -9.14 5.62
CA ILE A 91 -7.71 -8.56 5.51
C ILE A 91 -6.66 -9.45 6.18
N TYR A 92 -6.99 -10.05 7.34
CA TYR A 92 -6.05 -10.85 8.12
C TYR A 92 -5.77 -12.22 7.49
N TYR A 93 -6.80 -12.80 6.88
CA TYR A 93 -6.78 -14.17 6.35
C TYR A 93 -7.49 -14.21 4.99
N PRO A 94 -6.95 -13.51 3.97
CA PRO A 94 -7.65 -13.32 2.70
C PRO A 94 -7.94 -14.65 2.01
N ARG A 95 -7.02 -15.61 2.02
CA ARG A 95 -7.22 -16.89 1.33
C ARG A 95 -8.30 -17.73 2.00
N GLU A 96 -8.15 -17.94 3.30
CA GLU A 96 -9.05 -18.75 4.12
C GLU A 96 -10.46 -18.15 4.12
N LYS A 97 -10.56 -16.82 4.26
CA LYS A 97 -11.85 -16.13 4.26
C LYS A 97 -12.52 -16.17 2.89
N MET A 98 -11.74 -16.03 1.80
CA MET A 98 -12.27 -16.15 0.44
C MET A 98 -12.79 -17.55 0.14
N GLU A 99 -12.04 -18.60 0.50
CA GLU A 99 -12.47 -19.99 0.36
C GLU A 99 -13.78 -20.25 1.11
N GLN A 100 -13.88 -19.78 2.35
CA GLN A 100 -15.11 -19.88 3.14
C GLN A 100 -16.29 -19.18 2.45
N LEU A 101 -16.12 -17.92 2.04
CA LEU A 101 -17.20 -17.12 1.44
C LEU A 101 -17.65 -17.70 0.09
N THR A 102 -16.72 -18.25 -0.70
CA THR A 102 -17.05 -18.92 -1.96
C THR A 102 -17.81 -20.22 -1.72
N ALA A 103 -17.41 -21.02 -0.73
CA ALA A 103 -18.14 -22.23 -0.35
C ALA A 103 -19.57 -21.94 0.14
N GLU A 104 -19.75 -20.81 0.82
CA GLU A 104 -21.06 -20.31 1.27
C GLU A 104 -21.87 -19.60 0.17
N GLY A 105 -21.32 -19.44 -1.04
CA GLY A 105 -21.99 -18.76 -2.15
C GLY A 105 -22.15 -17.24 -1.97
N LYS A 106 -21.34 -16.62 -1.12
CA LYS A 106 -21.40 -15.19 -0.76
C LYS A 106 -20.55 -14.28 -1.65
N THR A 107 -19.71 -14.84 -2.53
CA THR A 107 -18.81 -14.09 -3.41
C THR A 107 -19.45 -13.77 -4.77
N SER A 108 -20.35 -12.79 -4.80
CA SER A 108 -20.93 -12.27 -6.05
C SER A 108 -20.05 -11.18 -6.70
N PRO A 109 -20.22 -10.86 -7.99
CA PRO A 109 -19.51 -9.74 -8.62
C PRO A 109 -19.67 -8.43 -7.86
N LEU A 110 -20.89 -8.12 -7.40
CA LEU A 110 -21.16 -6.93 -6.60
C LEU A 110 -20.40 -6.95 -5.27
N TRP A 111 -20.29 -8.11 -4.63
CA TRP A 111 -19.53 -8.28 -3.40
C TRP A 111 -18.04 -7.97 -3.62
N TYR A 112 -17.45 -8.42 -4.73
CA TYR A 112 -16.07 -8.07 -5.08
C TYR A 112 -15.90 -6.58 -5.32
N GLN A 113 -16.79 -5.96 -6.09
CA GLN A 113 -16.73 -4.52 -6.35
C GLN A 113 -16.78 -3.70 -5.05
N GLN A 114 -17.67 -4.06 -4.13
CA GLN A 114 -17.80 -3.41 -2.81
C GLN A 114 -16.56 -3.61 -1.95
N ASN A 115 -16.04 -4.82 -1.84
CA ASN A 115 -14.86 -5.10 -1.01
C ASN A 115 -13.58 -4.51 -1.60
N LEU A 116 -13.41 -4.51 -2.92
CA LEU A 116 -12.31 -3.80 -3.58
C LEU A 116 -12.38 -2.29 -3.29
N ALA A 117 -13.55 -1.68 -3.38
CA ALA A 117 -13.71 -0.27 -3.05
C ALA A 117 -13.36 0.03 -1.58
N ASN A 118 -13.81 -0.82 -0.64
CA ASN A 118 -13.49 -0.68 0.78
C ASN A 118 -11.98 -0.86 1.05
N LEU A 119 -11.34 -1.85 0.42
CA LEU A 119 -9.89 -2.08 0.51
C LEU A 119 -9.11 -0.89 -0.03
N LEU A 120 -9.54 -0.30 -1.15
CA LEU A 120 -8.93 0.89 -1.73
C LEU A 120 -9.06 2.10 -0.81
N GLU A 121 -10.22 2.33 -0.21
CA GLU A 121 -10.43 3.44 0.73
C GLU A 121 -9.53 3.32 1.97
N LEU A 122 -9.47 2.13 2.58
CA LEU A 122 -8.58 1.85 3.70
C LEU A 122 -7.10 2.02 3.30
N THR A 123 -6.72 1.51 2.13
CA THR A 123 -5.35 1.63 1.61
C THR A 123 -4.98 3.09 1.36
N LYS A 124 -5.89 3.90 0.82
CA LYS A 124 -5.70 5.34 0.63
C LYS A 124 -5.40 6.02 1.97
N LEU A 125 -6.23 5.82 3.00
CA LEU A 125 -5.99 6.35 4.33
C LEU A 125 -4.60 5.97 4.88
N MET A 126 -4.24 4.68 4.78
CA MET A 126 -2.95 4.18 5.30
C MET A 126 -1.75 4.70 4.51
N SER A 127 -1.95 5.04 3.23
CA SER A 127 -0.89 5.48 2.31
C SER A 127 -0.54 6.97 2.41
N TRP A 128 -1.41 7.83 2.93
CA TRP A 128 -1.20 9.30 2.95
C TRP A 128 0.10 9.75 3.63
N LYS A 129 0.60 8.97 4.57
CA LYS A 129 1.88 9.22 5.27
C LYS A 129 3.12 8.87 4.46
N PHE A 130 2.97 8.31 3.26
CA PHE A 130 4.06 7.85 2.41
C PHE A 130 4.01 8.48 1.01
N PRO A 131 5.17 8.81 0.40
CA PRO A 131 5.21 9.23 -1.00
C PRO A 131 4.80 8.10 -1.95
N ALA A 132 4.26 8.46 -3.11
CA ALA A 132 3.90 7.52 -4.17
C ALA A 132 5.08 6.61 -4.59
N SER A 133 6.31 7.15 -4.61
CA SER A 133 7.53 6.38 -4.92
C SER A 133 7.83 5.29 -3.89
N LYS A 134 7.45 5.49 -2.62
CA LYS A 134 7.56 4.47 -1.57
C LYS A 134 6.41 3.47 -1.65
N MET A 135 5.20 3.93 -1.96
CA MET A 135 4.03 3.08 -2.14
C MET A 135 4.22 2.02 -3.23
N ARG A 136 4.83 2.40 -4.36
CA ARG A 136 5.14 1.47 -5.47
C ARG A 136 6.01 0.28 -5.07
N ASN A 137 6.80 0.39 -4.00
CA ASN A 137 7.62 -0.73 -3.51
C ASN A 137 6.80 -1.81 -2.79
N TYR A 138 5.58 -1.49 -2.34
CA TYR A 138 4.68 -2.45 -1.69
C TYR A 138 3.72 -3.13 -2.66
N ILE A 139 3.62 -2.64 -3.90
CA ILE A 139 2.66 -3.13 -4.89
C ILE A 139 3.33 -4.22 -5.76
N PRO A 140 2.67 -5.37 -5.98
CA PRO A 140 3.15 -6.38 -6.91
C PRO A 140 3.33 -5.81 -8.33
N LYS A 141 4.50 -6.05 -8.95
CA LYS A 141 4.84 -5.49 -10.27
C LYS A 141 3.82 -5.80 -11.36
N ARG A 142 3.17 -6.96 -11.29
CA ARG A 142 2.13 -7.37 -12.24
C ARG A 142 0.88 -6.48 -12.22
N TYR A 143 0.57 -5.82 -11.08
CA TYR A 143 -0.60 -4.97 -10.91
C TYR A 143 -0.26 -3.50 -10.63
N GLU A 144 1.01 -3.11 -10.77
CA GLU A 144 1.48 -1.78 -10.38
C GLU A 144 0.72 -0.66 -11.08
N SER A 145 0.51 -0.78 -12.40
CA SER A 145 -0.22 0.23 -13.18
C SER A 145 -1.65 0.42 -12.66
N VAL A 146 -2.41 -0.67 -12.52
CA VAL A 146 -3.84 -0.63 -12.14
C VAL A 146 -4.01 -0.13 -10.70
N ILE A 147 -3.21 -0.63 -9.75
CA ILE A 147 -3.33 -0.24 -8.35
C ILE A 147 -2.90 1.22 -8.16
N VAL A 148 -1.80 1.65 -8.79
CA VAL A 148 -1.37 3.06 -8.72
C VAL A 148 -2.43 3.98 -9.31
N GLU A 149 -3.05 3.59 -10.42
CA GLU A 149 -4.14 4.35 -11.03
C GLU A 149 -5.33 4.48 -10.05
N LEU A 150 -5.85 3.36 -9.53
CA LEU A 150 -6.97 3.34 -8.57
C LEU A 150 -6.70 4.18 -7.32
N LEU A 151 -5.47 4.15 -6.80
CA LEU A 151 -5.06 4.95 -5.65
C LEU A 151 -4.95 6.44 -5.97
N SER A 152 -4.64 6.79 -7.22
CA SER A 152 -4.47 8.19 -7.67
C SER A 152 -5.78 8.84 -8.10
N THR A 153 -6.75 8.05 -8.57
CA THR A 153 -8.08 8.52 -8.98
C THR A 153 -8.86 9.14 -7.82
N ARG A 154 -9.51 10.27 -8.07
CA ARG A 154 -10.26 11.08 -7.09
C ARG A 154 -11.75 11.15 -7.42
N PRO A 155 -12.51 10.06 -7.24
CA PRO A 155 -13.92 9.99 -7.60
C PRO A 155 -14.81 11.02 -6.86
N GLU A 156 -14.37 11.51 -5.71
CA GLU A 156 -15.07 12.51 -4.91
C GLU A 156 -14.95 13.95 -5.43
N HIS A 157 -14.07 14.22 -6.40
CA HIS A 157 -13.81 15.56 -6.92
C HIS A 157 -14.42 15.83 -8.31
N ASP A 158 -14.73 14.78 -9.09
CA ASP A 158 -15.13 14.93 -10.50
C ASP A 158 -15.93 13.70 -11.02
N GLU A 159 -16.94 13.94 -11.85
CA GLU A 159 -17.83 12.90 -12.38
C GLU A 159 -17.15 11.98 -13.40
N ALA A 160 -16.23 12.50 -14.22
CA ALA A 160 -15.45 11.69 -15.14
C ALA A 160 -14.47 10.79 -14.38
N GLN A 161 -13.85 11.31 -13.30
CA GLN A 161 -13.03 10.51 -12.37
C GLN A 161 -13.85 9.40 -11.70
N LEU A 162 -15.08 9.70 -11.26
CA LEU A 162 -15.99 8.70 -10.68
C LEU A 162 -16.36 7.60 -11.69
N SER A 163 -16.71 8.00 -12.91
CA SER A 163 -17.06 7.05 -13.98
C SER A 163 -15.87 6.17 -14.34
N TYR A 164 -14.68 6.75 -14.46
CA TYR A 164 -13.44 6.02 -14.72
C TYR A 164 -13.11 5.03 -13.59
N TYR A 165 -13.21 5.46 -12.33
CA TYR A 165 -13.01 4.61 -11.16
C TYR A 165 -13.94 3.39 -11.16
N ARG A 166 -15.23 3.60 -11.43
CA ARG A 166 -16.22 2.52 -11.50
C ARG A 166 -15.88 1.53 -12.61
N GLN A 167 -15.54 2.02 -13.81
CA GLN A 167 -15.17 1.17 -14.94
C GLN A 167 -13.95 0.31 -14.63
N LEU A 168 -12.93 0.86 -13.96
CA LEU A 168 -11.74 0.09 -13.56
C LEU A 168 -12.12 -1.07 -12.63
N ILE A 169 -12.91 -0.80 -11.58
CA ILE A 169 -13.32 -1.84 -10.63
C ILE A 169 -14.19 -2.89 -11.31
N GLU A 170 -15.14 -2.48 -12.15
CA GLU A 170 -16.00 -3.39 -12.90
C GLU A 170 -15.17 -4.31 -13.80
N THR A 171 -14.26 -3.75 -14.58
CA THR A 171 -13.38 -4.51 -15.48
C THR A 171 -12.53 -5.53 -14.71
N ILE A 172 -11.98 -5.17 -13.54
CA ILE A 172 -11.20 -6.09 -12.69
C ILE A 172 -12.04 -7.31 -12.30
N VAL A 173 -13.31 -7.10 -11.95
CA VAL A 173 -14.22 -8.18 -11.56
C VAL A 173 -14.64 -9.02 -12.77
N GLU A 174 -14.95 -8.38 -13.90
CA GLU A 174 -15.36 -9.06 -15.14
C GLU A 174 -14.30 -10.01 -15.70
N ILE A 175 -13.02 -9.60 -15.66
CA ILE A 175 -11.92 -10.45 -16.13
C ILE A 175 -11.52 -11.54 -15.13
N GLY A 176 -12.21 -11.62 -13.99
CA GLY A 176 -11.92 -12.60 -12.93
C GLY A 176 -10.69 -12.27 -12.09
N GLY A 177 -10.27 -11.01 -12.03
CA GLY A 177 -9.13 -10.56 -11.21
C GLY A 177 -9.47 -10.33 -9.73
N GLY A 178 -10.75 -10.43 -9.34
CA GLY A 178 -11.18 -10.23 -7.94
C GLY A 178 -10.58 -11.21 -6.92
N PRO A 179 -10.44 -12.52 -7.22
CA PRO A 179 -9.83 -13.51 -6.30
C PRO A 179 -8.30 -13.49 -6.21
N ASP A 180 -7.60 -12.76 -7.08
CA ASP A 180 -6.16 -12.92 -7.41
C ASP A 180 -5.26 -11.81 -6.81
#